data_AF-A0A966KDJ3-F1
#
_entry.id   AF-A0A966KDJ3-F1
#
_cell.length_a   1.000
_cell.length_b   1.000
_cell.length_c   1.000
_cell.angle_alpha   90.00
_cell.angle_beta   90.00
_cell.angle_gamma   90.00
#
_symmetry.space_group_name_H-M   'P 1'
#
loop_
_entity.id
_entity.type
_entity.pdbx_description
1 polymer ?
#
loop_
_entity_poly.entity_id
_entity_poly.type
_entity_poly.pdbx_seq_one_letter_code
_entity_poly.pdbx_strand_id
1 'polypeptide(L)'
;IGTFQWFAAIADIKNLKILLDYSIKRHYPDASSTAEFLRAVSLNQARLVAEWMRVGFIHGVMNTDNCLISGETIDYGPCAFMDEYNPDKVFSSIDTFGRYSFSNQSKVIIWNLAQLASALLMLHDDDQNTLEIFQEIINETSTYLSKEYYTQFASKLGIVSPYEKDKRLVDDLLTILAGETADFTNFFSKITNDEKPFKFMMKTPYLTWEKKWQNRIKNIPDTKPTMRQANPVIIPRNHIVEKAIQSALSGDFEPFYSLNEALQKPYDYKGQCNFLNAPKEDEKVTTTFCGT
;
A
#
# COMPACT_ATOMS: atom_id res chain seq x y z
N ILE A 1 13.57 -10.88 -0.83
CA ILE A 1 14.76 -10.37 -0.12
C ILE A 1 15.37 -11.50 0.72
N GLY A 2 14.55 -12.31 1.38
CA GLY A 2 15.00 -13.46 2.19
C GLY A 2 16.00 -14.40 1.49
N THR A 3 15.85 -14.66 0.18
CA THR A 3 16.82 -15.49 -0.57
C THR A 3 18.23 -14.90 -0.60
N PHE A 4 18.38 -13.57 -0.72
CA PHE A 4 19.69 -12.91 -0.64
C PHE A 4 20.26 -13.03 0.77
N GLN A 5 19.43 -12.81 1.79
CA GLN A 5 19.83 -12.95 3.18
C GLN A 5 20.27 -14.37 3.51
N TRP A 6 19.63 -15.39 2.92
CA TRP A 6 20.00 -16.78 3.15
C TRP A 6 21.42 -17.07 2.67
N PHE A 7 21.77 -16.72 1.42
CA PHE A 7 23.13 -16.89 0.90
C PHE A 7 24.17 -16.08 1.68
N ALA A 8 23.82 -14.84 2.07
CA ALA A 8 24.69 -14.02 2.91
C ALA A 8 24.92 -14.64 4.30
N ALA A 9 23.88 -15.17 4.93
CA ALA A 9 23.95 -15.75 6.28
C ALA A 9 24.83 -17.01 6.34
N ILE A 10 24.91 -17.79 5.26
CA ILE A 10 25.80 -18.95 5.15
C ILE A 10 27.16 -18.62 4.52
N ALA A 11 27.45 -17.34 4.29
CA ALA A 11 28.67 -16.83 3.64
C ALA A 11 28.96 -17.46 2.25
N ASP A 12 27.93 -17.83 1.50
CA ASP A 12 28.06 -18.37 0.14
C ASP A 12 28.10 -17.23 -0.88
N ILE A 13 29.25 -16.54 -0.90
CA ILE A 13 29.51 -15.36 -1.74
C ILE A 13 29.35 -15.67 -3.23
N LYS A 14 29.76 -16.88 -3.65
CA LYS A 14 29.66 -17.33 -5.04
C LYS A 14 28.20 -17.37 -5.50
N ASN A 15 27.34 -18.04 -4.77
CA ASN A 15 25.94 -18.15 -5.17
C ASN A 15 25.15 -16.85 -4.93
N LEU A 16 25.56 -16.04 -3.94
CA LEU A 16 25.03 -14.68 -3.78
C LEU A 16 25.28 -13.83 -5.03
N LYS A 17 26.49 -13.89 -5.61
CA LYS A 17 26.82 -13.18 -6.85
C LYS A 17 26.02 -13.70 -8.05
N ILE A 18 25.87 -15.02 -8.18
CA ILE A 18 25.05 -15.62 -9.23
C ILE A 18 23.60 -15.16 -9.12
N LEU A 19 23.05 -15.13 -7.90
CA LEU A 19 21.69 -14.65 -7.65
C LEU A 19 21.54 -13.17 -8.03
N LEU A 20 22.51 -12.32 -7.66
CA LEU A 20 22.53 -10.91 -8.05
C LEU A 20 22.53 -10.76 -9.58
N ASP A 21 23.43 -11.46 -10.28
CA ASP A 21 23.57 -11.35 -11.73
C ASP A 21 22.31 -11.82 -12.47
N TYR A 22 21.72 -12.92 -12.01
CA TYR A 22 20.42 -13.39 -12.50
C TYR A 22 19.33 -12.33 -12.28
N SER A 23 19.29 -11.75 -11.08
CA SER A 23 18.28 -10.77 -10.68
C SER A 23 18.36 -9.48 -11.49
N ILE A 24 19.58 -8.96 -11.71
CA ILE A 24 19.85 -7.82 -12.58
C ILE A 24 19.36 -8.14 -13.99
N LYS A 25 19.84 -9.24 -14.59
CA LYS A 25 19.49 -9.61 -15.96
C LYS A 25 17.98 -9.75 -16.17
N ARG A 26 17.25 -10.28 -15.18
CA ARG A 26 15.82 -10.57 -15.30
C ARG A 26 14.93 -9.36 -15.00
N HIS A 27 15.23 -8.60 -13.95
CA HIS A 27 14.32 -7.60 -13.40
C HIS A 27 14.82 -6.17 -13.56
N TYR A 28 16.13 -5.97 -13.66
CA TYR A 28 16.77 -4.66 -13.67
C TYR A 28 17.92 -4.60 -14.68
N PRO A 29 17.67 -4.85 -15.98
CA PRO A 29 18.75 -4.96 -16.98
C PRO A 29 19.54 -3.66 -17.18
N ASP A 30 18.97 -2.52 -16.79
CA ASP A 30 19.63 -1.21 -16.84
C ASP A 30 20.58 -0.96 -15.65
N ALA A 31 20.56 -1.82 -14.62
CA ALA A 31 21.49 -1.73 -13.50
C ALA A 31 22.84 -2.35 -13.88
N SER A 32 23.90 -1.54 -13.84
CA SER A 32 25.27 -1.91 -14.15
C SER A 32 26.10 -2.26 -12.91
N SER A 33 25.58 -1.99 -11.71
CA SER A 33 26.26 -2.22 -10.44
C SER A 33 25.30 -2.72 -9.35
N THR A 34 25.87 -3.26 -8.27
CA THR A 34 25.11 -3.66 -7.07
C THR A 34 24.36 -2.48 -6.45
N ALA A 35 24.95 -1.28 -6.47
CA ALA A 35 24.33 -0.06 -5.96
C ALA A 35 23.12 0.35 -6.81
N GLU A 36 23.24 0.30 -8.14
CA GLU A 36 22.12 0.59 -9.05
C GLU A 36 21.00 -0.44 -8.91
N PHE A 37 21.33 -1.73 -8.74
CA PHE A 37 20.36 -2.78 -8.44
C PHE A 37 19.62 -2.50 -7.13
N LEU A 38 20.36 -2.21 -6.04
CA LEU A 38 19.76 -1.90 -4.73
C LEU A 38 18.84 -0.68 -4.83
N ARG A 39 19.27 0.40 -5.50
CA ARG A 39 18.46 1.60 -5.71
C ARG A 39 17.19 1.27 -6.48
N ALA A 40 17.28 0.54 -7.59
CA ALA A 40 16.12 0.19 -8.40
C ALA A 40 15.09 -0.66 -7.62
N VAL A 41 15.54 -1.69 -6.89
CA VAL A 41 14.68 -2.50 -6.01
C VAL A 41 14.02 -1.62 -4.94
N SER A 42 14.79 -0.74 -4.31
CA SER A 42 14.33 0.11 -3.21
C SER A 42 13.25 1.10 -3.66
N LEU A 43 13.44 1.75 -4.82
CA LEU A 43 12.45 2.67 -5.38
C LEU A 43 11.18 1.94 -5.84
N ASN A 44 11.30 0.74 -6.42
CA ASN A 44 10.13 -0.06 -6.80
C ASN A 44 9.31 -0.50 -5.58
N GLN A 45 9.98 -0.94 -4.50
CA GLN A 45 9.34 -1.29 -3.25
C GLN A 45 8.66 -0.09 -2.58
N ALA A 46 9.29 1.08 -2.61
CA ALA A 46 8.68 2.31 -2.11
C ALA A 46 7.39 2.68 -2.87
N ARG A 47 7.39 2.56 -4.21
CA ARG A 47 6.17 2.77 -5.02
C ARG A 47 5.08 1.78 -4.65
N LEU A 48 5.42 0.49 -4.54
CA LEU A 48 4.48 -0.57 -4.19
C LEU A 48 3.77 -0.28 -2.86
N VAL A 49 4.54 0.05 -1.83
CA VAL A 49 3.97 0.33 -0.49
C VAL A 49 3.14 1.62 -0.50
N ALA A 50 3.55 2.66 -1.22
CA ALA A 50 2.73 3.86 -1.38
C ALA A 50 1.38 3.55 -2.08
N GLU A 51 1.37 2.67 -3.09
CA GLU A 51 0.16 2.19 -3.74
C GLU A 51 -0.74 1.38 -2.80
N TRP A 52 -0.17 0.49 -1.97
CA TRP A 52 -0.92 -0.22 -0.93
C TRP A 52 -1.62 0.76 0.00
N MET A 53 -0.89 1.78 0.46
CA MET A 53 -1.45 2.80 1.35
C MET A 53 -2.55 3.63 0.68
N ARG A 54 -2.42 3.94 -0.62
CA ARG A 54 -3.44 4.68 -1.40
C ARG A 54 -4.80 3.99 -1.38
N VAL A 55 -4.82 2.67 -1.49
CA VAL A 55 -6.04 1.86 -1.58
C VAL A 55 -6.46 1.24 -0.25
N GLY A 56 -5.74 1.51 0.84
CA GLY A 56 -6.08 0.99 2.16
C GLY A 56 -5.74 -0.48 2.35
N PHE A 57 -4.79 -1.02 1.57
CA PHE A 57 -4.34 -2.40 1.68
C PHE A 57 -3.32 -2.56 2.82
N ILE A 58 -3.53 -3.60 3.62
CA ILE A 58 -2.66 -4.02 4.71
C ILE A 58 -2.18 -5.44 4.39
N HIS A 59 -0.87 -5.61 4.19
CA HIS A 59 -0.31 -6.94 3.85
C HIS A 59 -0.35 -7.91 5.04
N GLY A 60 -0.16 -7.40 6.26
CA GLY A 60 -0.26 -8.18 7.50
C GLY A 60 0.93 -9.08 7.84
N VAL A 61 1.83 -9.42 6.89
CA VAL A 61 3.07 -10.19 7.12
C VAL A 61 4.17 -9.76 6.15
N MET A 62 4.79 -8.62 6.43
CA MET A 62 5.88 -8.08 5.60
C MET A 62 7.25 -8.61 6.06
N ASN A 63 7.40 -9.92 6.18
CA ASN A 63 8.70 -10.54 6.38
C ASN A 63 9.58 -10.36 5.11
N THR A 64 10.90 -10.51 5.24
CA THR A 64 11.84 -10.25 4.14
C THR A 64 11.75 -11.30 3.01
N ASP A 65 11.36 -12.52 3.33
CA ASP A 65 11.01 -13.58 2.36
C ASP A 65 9.78 -13.20 1.54
N ASN A 66 8.81 -12.47 2.11
CA ASN A 66 7.63 -11.94 1.43
C ASN A 66 7.86 -10.60 0.70
N CYS A 67 9.11 -10.15 0.60
CA CYS A 67 9.46 -8.94 -0.16
C CYS A 67 10.17 -9.32 -1.45
N LEU A 68 9.43 -9.41 -2.56
CA LEU A 68 10.01 -9.74 -3.87
C LEU A 68 10.87 -8.61 -4.41
N ILE A 69 12.05 -8.94 -4.92
CA ILE A 69 12.89 -7.91 -5.56
C ILE A 69 12.24 -7.33 -6.83
N SER A 70 11.23 -7.96 -7.42
CA SER A 70 10.50 -7.44 -8.58
C SER A 70 9.62 -6.22 -8.27
N GLY A 71 9.28 -5.98 -6.99
CA GLY A 71 8.31 -4.95 -6.61
C GLY A 71 6.85 -5.38 -6.77
N GLU A 72 6.59 -6.69 -6.80
CA GLU A 72 5.24 -7.26 -6.82
C GLU A 72 4.78 -7.63 -5.39
N THR A 73 3.47 -7.62 -5.18
CA THR A 73 2.87 -8.17 -3.95
C THR A 73 2.85 -9.69 -4.04
N ILE A 74 3.20 -10.39 -2.96
CA ILE A 74 3.15 -11.85 -2.87
C ILE A 74 2.56 -12.25 -1.51
N ASP A 75 2.22 -13.54 -1.38
CA ASP A 75 1.86 -14.17 -0.12
C ASP A 75 0.66 -13.50 0.55
N TYR A 76 -0.46 -13.52 -0.17
CA TYR A 76 -1.77 -13.08 0.28
C TYR A 76 -2.29 -14.04 1.38
N GLY A 77 -1.72 -13.93 2.58
CA GLY A 77 -2.19 -14.62 3.78
C GLY A 77 -3.17 -13.72 4.55
N PRO A 78 -2.78 -13.15 5.70
CA PRO A 78 -3.66 -12.31 6.50
C PRO A 78 -3.64 -10.86 6.01
N CYS A 79 -3.74 -10.69 4.70
CA CYS A 79 -3.86 -9.39 4.07
C CYS A 79 -5.33 -8.96 4.04
N ALA A 80 -5.57 -7.66 4.08
CA ALA A 80 -6.92 -7.12 4.16
C ALA A 80 -6.97 -5.71 3.59
N PHE A 81 -8.15 -5.33 3.11
CA PHE A 81 -8.44 -3.93 2.83
C PHE A 81 -9.15 -3.32 4.03
N MET A 82 -8.79 -2.10 4.35
CA MET A 82 -9.38 -1.34 5.44
C MET A 82 -10.77 -0.81 5.05
N ASP A 83 -11.78 -1.16 5.84
CA ASP A 83 -13.10 -0.53 5.76
C ASP A 83 -13.04 0.86 6.41
N GLU A 84 -13.13 0.95 7.74
CA GLU A 84 -13.02 2.20 8.49
C GLU A 84 -11.55 2.64 8.58
N TYR A 85 -11.26 3.91 8.25
CA TYR A 85 -9.91 4.42 8.32
C TYR A 85 -9.40 4.47 9.76
N ASN A 86 -8.32 3.73 10.01
CA ASN A 86 -7.56 3.78 11.25
C ASN A 86 -6.07 3.53 10.92
N PRO A 87 -5.16 4.48 11.21
CA PRO A 87 -3.74 4.34 10.89
C PRO A 87 -3.06 3.16 11.62
N ASP A 88 -3.63 2.73 12.75
CA ASP A 88 -3.13 1.64 13.57
C ASP A 88 -3.85 0.31 13.30
N LYS A 89 -4.67 0.23 12.24
CA LYS A 89 -5.41 -0.98 11.89
C LYS A 89 -4.44 -2.13 11.59
N VAL A 90 -4.75 -3.29 12.20
CA VAL A 90 -4.07 -4.58 12.00
C VAL A 90 -5.15 -5.62 11.74
N PHE A 91 -4.87 -6.57 10.86
CA PHE A 91 -5.74 -7.73 10.60
C PHE A 91 -5.06 -9.07 10.84
N SER A 92 -3.73 -9.10 10.89
CA SER A 92 -2.99 -10.35 11.07
C SER A 92 -3.13 -10.89 12.48
N SER A 93 -3.61 -12.13 12.59
CA SER A 93 -3.74 -12.86 13.86
C SER A 93 -2.44 -12.98 14.64
N ILE A 94 -1.30 -12.93 13.95
CA ILE A 94 0.04 -13.04 14.54
C ILE A 94 0.67 -11.69 14.89
N ASP A 95 0.07 -10.57 14.47
CA ASP A 95 0.62 -9.22 14.69
C ASP A 95 0.02 -8.54 15.93
N THR A 96 0.32 -9.09 17.11
CA THR A 96 -0.21 -8.56 18.39
C THR A 96 0.37 -7.21 18.79
N PHE A 97 1.48 -6.79 18.19
CA PHE A 97 2.19 -5.55 18.52
C PHE A 97 2.07 -4.46 17.44
N GLY A 98 1.31 -4.72 16.38
CA GLY A 98 1.10 -3.77 15.28
C GLY A 98 2.36 -3.48 14.47
N ARG A 99 3.29 -4.43 14.38
CA ARG A 99 4.49 -4.32 13.52
C ARG A 99 4.09 -4.11 12.06
N TYR A 100 3.03 -4.76 11.60
CA TYR A 100 2.52 -4.72 10.24
C TYR A 100 1.20 -3.94 10.13
N SER A 101 0.94 -3.02 11.06
CA SER A 101 -0.18 -2.08 10.95
C SER A 101 -0.09 -1.22 9.69
N PHE A 102 -1.22 -0.67 9.25
CA PHE A 102 -1.31 0.17 8.07
C PHE A 102 -0.22 1.26 8.00
N SER A 103 -0.05 2.05 9.07
CA SER A 103 0.93 3.13 9.12
C SER A 103 2.38 2.66 9.24
N ASN A 104 2.62 1.44 9.74
CA ASN A 104 3.97 0.90 9.91
C ASN A 104 4.53 0.23 8.64
N GLN A 105 3.71 -0.06 7.63
CA GLN A 105 4.18 -0.68 6.37
C GLN A 105 5.35 0.09 5.75
N SER A 106 5.31 1.44 5.78
CA SER A 106 6.38 2.30 5.29
C SER A 106 7.70 2.14 6.05
N LYS A 107 7.63 1.94 7.37
CA LYS A 107 8.84 1.73 8.19
C LYS A 107 9.40 0.33 7.97
N VAL A 108 8.52 -0.66 7.88
CA VAL A 108 8.89 -2.06 7.68
C VAL A 108 9.59 -2.26 6.35
N ILE A 109 9.12 -1.65 5.26
CA ILE A 109 9.77 -1.81 3.96
C ILE A 109 11.18 -1.23 3.94
N ILE A 110 11.40 -0.07 4.57
CA ILE A 110 12.74 0.52 4.70
C ILE A 110 13.66 -0.41 5.49
N TRP A 111 13.16 -1.01 6.57
CA TRP A 111 13.92 -2.00 7.34
C TRP A 111 14.26 -3.24 6.47
N ASN A 112 13.30 -3.79 5.73
CA ASN A 112 13.55 -4.93 4.84
C ASN A 112 14.56 -4.61 3.73
N LEU A 113 14.56 -3.39 3.19
CA LEU A 113 15.53 -2.94 2.20
C LEU A 113 16.93 -2.76 2.80
N ALA A 114 17.04 -2.30 4.05
CA ALA A 114 18.31 -2.29 4.77
C ALA A 114 18.87 -3.72 4.95
N GLN A 115 18.01 -4.70 5.22
CA GLN A 115 18.44 -6.11 5.27
C GLN A 115 18.95 -6.63 3.91
N LEU A 116 18.35 -6.19 2.79
CA LEU A 116 18.87 -6.49 1.45
C LEU A 116 20.25 -5.85 1.25
N ALA A 117 20.41 -4.58 1.64
CA ALA A 117 21.68 -3.87 1.53
C ALA A 117 22.80 -4.59 2.32
N SER A 118 22.52 -5.02 3.56
CA SER A 118 23.47 -5.80 4.36
C SER A 118 23.85 -7.12 3.69
N ALA A 119 22.90 -7.82 3.07
CA ALA A 119 23.21 -9.06 2.34
C ALA A 119 24.12 -8.78 1.13
N LEU A 120 23.85 -7.71 0.38
CA LEU A 120 24.64 -7.33 -0.80
C LEU A 120 26.04 -6.81 -0.45
N LEU A 121 26.24 -6.25 0.74
CA LEU A 121 27.54 -5.75 1.20
C LEU A 121 28.58 -6.88 1.29
N MET A 122 28.15 -8.12 1.54
CA MET A 122 29.04 -9.30 1.56
C MET A 122 29.76 -9.55 0.23
N LEU A 123 29.34 -8.92 -0.87
CA LEU A 123 30.02 -8.98 -2.17
C LEU A 123 31.19 -8.00 -2.30
N HIS A 124 31.39 -7.12 -1.32
CA HIS A 124 32.33 -6.00 -1.34
C HIS A 124 33.17 -6.01 -0.05
N ASP A 125 34.25 -6.79 -0.05
CA ASP A 125 35.17 -7.05 1.09
C ASP A 125 35.46 -5.81 1.97
N ASP A 126 34.64 -5.58 3.00
CA ASP A 126 34.70 -4.45 3.94
C ASP A 126 35.01 -3.08 3.29
N ASP A 127 34.44 -2.81 2.11
CA ASP A 127 34.58 -1.52 1.44
C ASP A 127 33.70 -0.46 2.11
N GLN A 128 34.33 0.38 2.93
CA GLN A 128 33.69 1.49 3.63
C GLN A 128 32.93 2.43 2.67
N ASN A 129 33.42 2.63 1.44
CA ASN A 129 32.73 3.47 0.46
C ASN A 129 31.39 2.83 0.03
N THR A 130 31.36 1.51 -0.19
CA THR A 130 30.13 0.80 -0.54
C THR A 130 29.09 0.86 0.58
N LEU A 131 29.52 0.75 1.84
CA LEU A 131 28.63 0.90 2.99
C LEU A 131 27.96 2.29 3.00
N GLU A 132 28.73 3.35 2.79
CA GLU A 132 28.21 4.73 2.74
C GLU A 132 27.22 4.91 1.58
N ILE A 133 27.54 4.42 0.39
CA ILE A 133 26.65 4.46 -0.78
C ILE A 133 25.33 3.73 -0.49
N PHE A 134 25.37 2.56 0.14
CA PHE A 134 24.15 1.81 0.46
C PHE A 134 23.29 2.54 1.50
N GLN A 135 23.91 3.14 2.52
CA GLN A 135 23.18 3.97 3.49
C GLN A 135 22.51 5.18 2.83
N GLU A 136 23.20 5.86 1.91
CA GLU A 136 22.63 6.95 1.13
C GLU A 136 21.41 6.49 0.32
N ILE A 137 21.47 5.33 -0.33
CA ILE A 137 20.35 4.76 -1.08
C ILE A 137 19.14 4.49 -0.17
N ILE A 138 19.34 3.96 1.04
CA ILE A 138 18.25 3.70 1.99
C ILE A 138 17.62 5.02 2.49
N ASN A 139 18.44 6.04 2.74
CA ASN A 139 17.97 7.38 3.14
C ASN A 139 17.20 8.08 2.01
N GLU A 140 17.72 8.00 0.79
CA GLU A 140 17.05 8.48 -0.43
C GLU A 140 15.69 7.79 -0.59
N THR A 141 15.65 6.47 -0.42
CA THR A 141 14.41 5.68 -0.52
C THR A 141 13.38 6.08 0.53
N SER A 142 13.81 6.36 1.76
CA SER A 142 12.91 6.85 2.82
C SER A 142 12.27 8.18 2.44
N THR A 143 13.06 9.09 1.86
CA THR A 143 12.57 10.39 1.37
C THR A 143 11.64 10.21 0.17
N TYR A 144 12.01 9.32 -0.75
CA TYR A 144 11.23 8.99 -1.93
C TYR A 144 9.88 8.37 -1.58
N LEU A 145 9.84 7.41 -0.65
CA LEU A 145 8.61 6.79 -0.16
C LEU A 145 7.67 7.83 0.46
N SER A 146 8.20 8.75 1.26
CA SER A 146 7.40 9.85 1.83
C SER A 146 6.80 10.72 0.71
N LYS A 147 7.60 11.08 -0.30
CA LYS A 147 7.11 11.83 -1.46
C LYS A 147 6.02 11.06 -2.22
N GLU A 148 6.25 9.79 -2.53
CA GLU A 148 5.26 8.93 -3.22
C GLU A 148 3.98 8.80 -2.41
N TYR A 149 4.05 8.57 -1.10
CA TYR A 149 2.88 8.55 -0.22
C TYR A 149 2.02 9.80 -0.40
N TYR A 150 2.60 11.00 -0.29
CA TYR A 150 1.85 12.23 -0.47
C TYR A 150 1.40 12.46 -1.91
N THR A 151 2.15 12.01 -2.91
CA THR A 151 1.72 12.02 -4.31
C THR A 151 0.46 11.18 -4.50
N GLN A 152 0.47 9.96 -3.98
CA GLN A 152 -0.66 9.05 -4.09
C GLN A 152 -1.89 9.59 -3.37
N PHE A 153 -1.75 10.08 -2.13
CA PHE A 153 -2.90 10.69 -1.42
C PHE A 153 -3.38 12.00 -2.05
N ALA A 154 -2.50 12.83 -2.58
CA ALA A 154 -2.89 14.05 -3.28
C ALA A 154 -3.67 13.74 -4.58
N SER A 155 -3.32 12.66 -5.29
CA SER A 155 -4.06 12.21 -6.47
C SER A 155 -5.52 11.84 -6.13
N LYS A 156 -5.76 11.26 -4.93
CA LYS A 156 -7.11 10.98 -4.41
C LYS A 156 -7.96 12.24 -4.22
N LEU A 157 -7.31 13.41 -4.11
CA LEU A 157 -7.90 14.74 -3.99
C LEU A 157 -7.91 15.52 -5.32
N GLY A 158 -7.49 14.88 -6.42
CA GLY A 158 -7.46 15.51 -7.74
C GLY A 158 -6.24 16.39 -8.00
N ILE A 159 -5.19 16.29 -7.19
CA ILE A 159 -3.96 17.06 -7.31
C ILE A 159 -2.91 16.21 -8.04
N VAL A 160 -2.60 16.57 -9.29
CA VAL A 160 -1.63 15.83 -10.13
C VAL A 160 -0.17 16.15 -9.76
N SER A 161 0.10 17.39 -9.38
CA SER A 161 1.45 17.87 -9.03
C SER A 161 1.44 18.48 -7.64
N PRO A 162 1.57 17.67 -6.58
CA PRO A 162 1.58 18.18 -5.23
C PRO A 162 2.89 18.87 -4.88
N TYR A 163 2.81 19.80 -3.94
CA TYR A 163 3.95 20.48 -3.33
C TYR A 163 3.91 20.34 -1.79
N GLU A 164 4.92 20.85 -1.09
CA GLU A 164 5.06 20.69 0.37
C GLU A 164 3.82 21.11 1.17
N LYS A 165 3.10 22.16 0.75
CA LYS A 165 1.89 22.61 1.48
C LYS A 165 0.70 21.67 1.32
N ASP A 166 0.69 20.79 0.32
CA ASP A 166 -0.38 19.80 0.11
C ASP A 166 -0.32 18.66 1.13
N LYS A 167 0.85 18.39 1.73
CA LYS A 167 1.01 17.38 2.78
C LYS A 167 0.02 17.60 3.93
N ARG A 168 -0.07 18.85 4.40
CA ARG A 168 -1.00 19.21 5.46
C ARG A 168 -2.47 19.04 5.07
N LEU A 169 -2.80 19.16 3.78
CA LEU A 169 -4.17 18.89 3.32
C LEU A 169 -4.51 17.41 3.45
N VAL A 170 -3.54 16.53 3.15
CA VAL A 170 -3.67 15.07 3.34
C VAL A 170 -3.76 14.74 4.83
N ASP A 171 -2.85 15.25 5.65
CA ASP A 171 -2.80 14.93 7.09
C ASP A 171 -4.05 15.40 7.84
N ASP A 172 -4.49 16.64 7.58
CA ASP A 172 -5.72 17.20 8.17
C ASP A 172 -6.93 16.32 7.78
N LEU A 173 -7.00 15.82 6.53
CA LEU A 173 -8.08 14.94 6.09
C LEU A 173 -8.06 13.61 6.82
N LEU A 174 -6.92 12.93 6.81
CA LEU A 174 -6.79 11.59 7.40
C LEU A 174 -7.07 11.63 8.91
N THR A 175 -6.70 12.73 9.57
CA THR A 175 -7.07 12.98 10.98
C THR A 175 -8.59 13.04 11.17
N ILE A 176 -9.30 13.74 10.28
CA ILE A 176 -10.78 13.81 10.31
C ILE A 176 -11.38 12.42 10.07
N LEU A 177 -10.89 11.68 9.07
CA LEU A 177 -11.41 10.35 8.74
C LEU A 177 -11.22 9.37 9.91
N ALA A 178 -10.07 9.43 10.59
CA ALA A 178 -9.78 8.59 11.75
C ALA A 178 -10.70 8.94 12.93
N GLY A 179 -10.87 10.23 13.22
CA GLY A 179 -11.75 10.69 14.31
C GLY A 179 -13.23 10.39 14.10
N GLU A 180 -13.65 10.24 12.84
CA GLU A 180 -15.04 9.94 12.47
C GLU A 180 -15.24 8.46 12.07
N THR A 181 -14.19 7.62 12.16
CA THR A 181 -14.22 6.20 11.75
C THR A 181 -14.81 6.02 10.33
N ALA A 182 -14.47 6.94 9.43
CA ALA A 182 -15.08 6.98 8.10
C ALA A 182 -14.64 5.78 7.26
N ASP A 183 -15.56 5.20 6.49
CA ASP A 183 -15.21 4.18 5.49
C ASP A 183 -14.26 4.80 4.45
N PHE A 184 -13.04 4.26 4.37
CA PHE A 184 -11.93 4.83 3.61
C PHE A 184 -12.25 4.88 2.12
N THR A 185 -12.60 3.74 1.52
CA THR A 185 -12.90 3.62 0.09
C THR A 185 -14.12 4.45 -0.28
N ASN A 186 -15.21 4.33 0.48
CA ASN A 186 -16.44 5.05 0.19
C ASN A 186 -16.26 6.56 0.37
N PHE A 187 -15.51 7.04 1.37
CA PHE A 187 -15.22 8.46 1.49
C PHE A 187 -14.62 9.03 0.19
N PHE A 188 -13.56 8.40 -0.31
CA PHE A 188 -12.87 8.86 -1.51
C PHE A 188 -13.71 8.71 -2.78
N SER A 189 -14.46 7.61 -2.91
CA SER A 189 -15.42 7.42 -4.00
C SER A 189 -16.50 8.50 -4.00
N LYS A 190 -17.02 8.88 -2.82
CA LYS A 190 -18.09 9.88 -2.70
C LYS A 190 -17.62 11.29 -3.03
N ILE A 191 -16.45 11.73 -2.54
CA ILE A 191 -15.92 13.04 -2.94
C ILE A 191 -15.56 13.09 -4.44
N THR A 192 -15.19 11.95 -5.04
CA THR A 192 -14.95 11.85 -6.49
C THR A 192 -16.23 12.07 -7.29
N ASN A 193 -17.39 11.66 -6.75
CA ASN A 193 -18.69 11.81 -7.39
C ASN A 193 -19.51 13.02 -6.90
N ASP A 194 -18.87 13.94 -6.16
CA ASP A 194 -19.51 15.14 -5.57
C ASP A 194 -20.66 14.82 -4.61
N GLU A 195 -20.63 13.64 -3.99
CA GLU A 195 -21.60 13.20 -3.01
C GLU A 195 -21.16 13.55 -1.58
N LYS A 196 -22.09 13.98 -0.73
CA LYS A 196 -21.83 14.25 0.70
C LYS A 196 -22.73 13.45 1.65
N PRO A 197 -22.67 12.11 1.63
CA PRO A 197 -23.61 11.28 2.39
C PRO A 197 -23.24 11.16 3.87
N PHE A 198 -21.99 11.46 4.24
CA PHE A 198 -21.52 11.29 5.62
C PHE A 198 -21.91 12.49 6.48
N LYS A 199 -22.57 12.23 7.61
CA LYS A 199 -23.01 13.28 8.55
C LYS A 199 -21.87 14.21 8.99
N PHE A 200 -20.65 13.68 9.14
CA PHE A 200 -19.49 14.46 9.55
C PHE A 200 -19.05 15.50 8.51
N MET A 201 -19.43 15.34 7.24
CA MET A 201 -19.16 16.34 6.19
C MET A 201 -19.92 17.65 6.41
N MET A 202 -20.92 17.65 7.29
CA MET A 202 -21.65 18.86 7.70
C MET A 202 -21.07 19.50 8.97
N LYS A 203 -20.06 18.88 9.60
CA LYS A 203 -19.41 19.40 10.81
C LYS A 203 -18.29 20.37 10.43
N THR A 204 -18.04 21.34 11.32
CA THR A 204 -17.05 22.40 11.14
C THR A 204 -15.64 21.91 10.75
N PRO A 205 -15.08 20.83 11.31
CA PRO A 205 -13.75 20.34 10.93
C PRO A 205 -13.65 20.00 9.43
N TYR A 206 -14.59 19.22 8.91
CA TYR A 206 -14.62 18.87 7.49
C TYR A 206 -14.91 20.09 6.62
N LEU A 207 -15.90 20.93 6.97
CA LEU A 207 -16.21 22.12 6.17
C LEU A 207 -15.03 23.09 6.07
N THR A 208 -14.23 23.20 7.13
CA THR A 208 -13.00 24.00 7.13
C THR A 208 -11.94 23.40 6.22
N TRP A 209 -11.74 22.08 6.30
CA TRP A 209 -10.83 21.35 5.42
C TRP A 209 -11.25 21.43 3.95
N GLU A 210 -12.54 21.20 3.66
CA GLU A 210 -13.10 21.22 2.31
C GLU A 210 -12.90 22.59 1.64
N LYS A 211 -13.10 23.70 2.37
CA LYS A 211 -12.81 25.04 1.83
C LYS A 211 -11.34 25.20 1.41
N LYS A 212 -10.39 24.67 2.19
CA LYS A 212 -8.96 24.69 1.83
C LYS A 212 -8.71 23.84 0.57
N TRP A 213 -9.28 22.63 0.53
CA TRP A 213 -9.16 21.72 -0.60
C TRP A 213 -9.72 22.32 -1.88
N GLN A 214 -10.96 22.82 -1.86
CA GLN A 214 -11.61 23.46 -3.01
C GLN A 214 -10.82 24.68 -3.50
N ASN A 215 -10.29 25.51 -2.59
CA ASN A 215 -9.42 26.61 -2.97
C ASN A 215 -8.10 26.14 -3.60
N ARG A 216 -7.56 25.00 -3.18
CA ARG A 216 -6.33 24.40 -3.74
C ARG A 216 -6.55 23.84 -5.14
N ILE A 217 -7.72 23.28 -5.42
CA ILE A 217 -8.00 22.62 -6.70
C ILE A 217 -8.68 23.51 -7.74
N LYS A 218 -9.20 24.69 -7.36
CA LYS A 218 -9.96 25.59 -8.26
C LYS A 218 -9.26 25.97 -9.56
N ASN A 219 -7.92 25.96 -9.57
CA ASN A 219 -7.10 26.32 -10.73
C ASN A 219 -6.52 25.10 -11.46
N ILE A 220 -6.82 23.87 -11.01
CA ILE A 220 -6.42 22.64 -11.69
C ILE A 220 -7.50 22.33 -12.73
N PRO A 221 -7.16 22.26 -14.03
CA PRO A 221 -8.09 21.82 -15.05
C PRO A 221 -8.56 20.39 -14.77
N ASP A 222 -9.88 20.17 -14.77
CA ASP A 222 -10.57 18.89 -14.57
C ASP A 222 -9.87 17.90 -13.61
N THR A 223 -10.22 17.97 -12.33
CA THR A 223 -9.66 17.09 -11.29
C THR A 223 -10.22 15.67 -11.31
N LYS A 224 -11.36 15.44 -11.97
CA LYS A 224 -12.11 14.19 -11.87
C LYS A 224 -11.38 12.99 -12.46
N PRO A 225 -10.71 13.07 -13.64
CA PRO A 225 -9.91 11.97 -14.16
C PRO A 225 -8.87 11.47 -13.17
N THR A 226 -8.12 12.38 -12.54
CA THR A 226 -7.12 12.04 -11.52
C THR A 226 -7.75 11.33 -10.33
N MET A 227 -8.86 11.86 -9.81
CA MET A 227 -9.56 11.25 -8.68
C MET A 227 -10.12 9.86 -9.04
N ARG A 228 -10.71 9.69 -10.23
CA ARG A 228 -11.26 8.40 -10.69
C ARG A 228 -10.19 7.33 -10.87
N GLN A 229 -8.99 7.70 -11.31
CA GLN A 229 -7.85 6.77 -11.38
C GLN A 229 -7.30 6.44 -9.98
N ALA A 230 -7.36 7.40 -9.07
CA ALA A 230 -6.82 7.27 -7.72
C ALA A 230 -7.75 6.55 -6.73
N ASN A 231 -9.07 6.58 -6.97
CA ASN A 231 -10.09 6.18 -6.01
C ASN A 231 -10.95 5.04 -6.56
N PRO A 232 -10.71 3.78 -6.15
CA PRO A 232 -11.61 2.70 -6.51
C PRO A 232 -12.99 2.90 -5.88
N VAL A 233 -14.01 2.42 -6.56
CA VAL A 233 -15.40 2.42 -6.10
C VAL A 233 -15.67 1.18 -5.24
N ILE A 234 -15.03 0.05 -5.54
CA ILE A 234 -15.08 -1.18 -4.77
C ILE A 234 -13.68 -1.73 -4.48
N ILE A 235 -13.58 -2.46 -3.40
CA ILE A 235 -12.39 -3.21 -2.95
C ILE A 235 -12.85 -4.62 -2.55
N PRO A 236 -11.95 -5.62 -2.49
CA PRO A 236 -12.30 -6.93 -1.94
C PRO A 236 -12.47 -6.82 -0.42
N ARG A 237 -13.61 -6.29 0.01
CA ARG A 237 -13.94 -6.09 1.44
C ARG A 237 -13.92 -7.42 2.16
N ASN A 238 -13.34 -7.44 3.36
CA ASN A 238 -13.07 -8.68 4.08
C ASN A 238 -14.34 -9.50 4.35
N HIS A 239 -15.47 -8.85 4.70
CA HIS A 239 -16.75 -9.53 4.93
C HIS A 239 -17.35 -10.17 3.66
N ILE A 240 -17.05 -9.62 2.49
CA ILE A 240 -17.52 -10.14 1.19
C ILE A 240 -16.65 -11.31 0.76
N VAL A 241 -15.34 -11.20 0.98
CA VAL A 241 -14.38 -12.29 0.79
C VAL A 241 -14.74 -13.47 1.70
N GLU A 242 -14.97 -13.22 2.99
CA GLU A 242 -15.38 -14.25 3.96
C GLU A 242 -16.68 -14.93 3.53
N LYS A 243 -17.69 -14.15 3.11
CA LYS A 243 -18.93 -14.72 2.58
C LYS A 243 -18.70 -15.61 1.36
N ALA A 244 -17.82 -15.21 0.45
CA ALA A 244 -17.47 -16.02 -0.72
C ALA A 244 -16.77 -17.33 -0.32
N ILE A 245 -15.86 -17.28 0.66
CA ILE A 245 -15.20 -18.47 1.22
C ILE A 245 -16.23 -19.41 1.85
N GLN A 246 -17.09 -18.92 2.73
CA GLN A 246 -18.10 -19.76 3.42
C GLN A 246 -19.10 -20.40 2.44
N SER A 247 -19.47 -19.67 1.38
CA SER A 247 -20.34 -20.21 0.32
C SER A 247 -19.63 -21.31 -0.47
N ALA A 248 -18.36 -21.08 -0.84
CA ALA A 248 -17.55 -22.04 -1.57
C ALA A 248 -17.28 -23.33 -0.77
N LEU A 249 -17.09 -23.24 0.55
CA LEU A 249 -16.98 -24.42 1.43
C LEU A 249 -18.25 -25.26 1.45
N SER A 250 -19.40 -24.65 1.18
CA SER A 250 -20.70 -25.33 1.03
C SER A 250 -20.97 -25.80 -0.42
N GLY A 251 -20.01 -25.60 -1.34
CA GLY A 251 -20.09 -25.98 -2.75
C GLY A 251 -20.67 -24.90 -3.67
N ASP A 252 -21.03 -23.73 -3.16
CA ASP A 252 -21.56 -22.61 -3.96
C ASP A 252 -20.47 -21.57 -4.28
N PHE A 253 -20.03 -21.56 -5.54
CA PHE A 253 -18.99 -20.65 -6.02
C PHE A 253 -19.53 -19.37 -6.67
N GLU A 254 -20.85 -19.18 -6.78
CA GLU A 254 -21.43 -17.99 -7.41
C GLU A 254 -21.01 -16.67 -6.74
N PRO A 255 -20.93 -16.57 -5.39
CA PRO A 255 -20.42 -15.37 -4.73
C PRO A 255 -18.96 -15.05 -5.10
N PHE A 256 -18.12 -16.07 -5.28
CA PHE A 256 -16.74 -15.89 -5.74
C PHE A 256 -16.70 -15.35 -7.16
N TYR A 257 -17.42 -15.96 -8.10
CA TYR A 257 -17.44 -15.50 -9.50
C TYR A 257 -17.99 -14.09 -9.63
N SER A 258 -19.06 -13.78 -8.90
CA SER A 258 -19.66 -12.44 -8.86
C SER A 258 -18.69 -11.39 -8.31
N LEU A 259 -17.98 -11.70 -7.23
CA LEU A 259 -16.98 -10.80 -6.66
C LEU A 259 -15.81 -10.60 -7.63
N ASN A 260 -15.30 -11.69 -8.21
CA ASN A 260 -14.19 -11.64 -9.16
C ASN A 260 -14.54 -10.82 -10.41
N GLU A 261 -15.73 -11.00 -10.97
CA GLU A 261 -16.21 -10.20 -12.11
C GLU A 261 -16.28 -8.70 -11.76
N ALA A 262 -16.81 -8.36 -10.59
CA ALA A 262 -16.88 -6.97 -10.14
C ALA A 262 -15.48 -6.35 -10.01
N LEU A 263 -14.53 -7.08 -9.40
CA LEU A 263 -13.16 -6.62 -9.17
C LEU A 263 -12.31 -6.48 -10.45
N GLN A 264 -12.79 -6.91 -11.61
CA GLN A 264 -12.14 -6.60 -12.89
C GLN A 264 -12.29 -5.12 -13.29
N LYS A 265 -13.26 -4.39 -12.72
CA LYS A 265 -13.51 -2.96 -13.00
C LYS A 265 -13.72 -2.15 -11.72
N PRO A 266 -12.77 -2.17 -10.76
CA PRO A 266 -13.03 -1.67 -9.41
C PRO A 266 -13.20 -0.14 -9.35
N TYR A 267 -12.71 0.59 -10.36
CA TYR A 267 -12.81 2.05 -10.47
C TYR A 267 -14.07 2.55 -11.20
N ASP A 268 -14.70 1.68 -11.99
CA ASP A 268 -15.87 2.02 -12.83
C ASP A 268 -17.08 1.12 -12.52
N TYR A 269 -17.06 0.42 -11.39
CA TYR A 269 -18.12 -0.51 -11.03
C TYR A 269 -19.46 0.22 -10.81
N LYS A 270 -20.48 -0.21 -11.56
CA LYS A 270 -21.86 0.33 -11.53
C LYS A 270 -22.90 -0.76 -11.26
N GLY A 271 -22.46 -1.92 -10.75
CA GLY A 271 -23.31 -3.07 -10.53
C GLY A 271 -24.09 -3.00 -9.21
N GLN A 272 -24.32 -4.17 -8.62
CA GLN A 272 -25.09 -4.35 -7.39
C GLN A 272 -24.54 -3.56 -6.19
N CYS A 273 -25.44 -3.04 -5.36
CA CYS A 273 -25.09 -2.22 -4.19
C CYS A 273 -24.35 -2.98 -3.08
N ASN A 274 -24.46 -4.32 -3.02
CA ASN A 274 -23.82 -5.14 -1.99
C ASN A 274 -22.28 -4.97 -1.94
N PHE A 275 -21.61 -4.80 -3.08
CA PHE A 275 -20.15 -4.59 -3.12
C PHE A 275 -19.71 -3.17 -2.72
N LEU A 276 -20.65 -2.22 -2.67
CA LEU A 276 -20.39 -0.83 -2.28
C LEU A 276 -20.51 -0.62 -0.76
N ASN A 277 -21.26 -1.47 -0.07
CA ASN A 277 -21.62 -1.26 1.32
C ASN A 277 -20.46 -1.64 2.26
N ALA A 278 -20.27 -0.82 3.29
CA ALA A 278 -19.44 -1.17 4.43
C ALA A 278 -20.07 -2.36 5.20
N PRO A 279 -19.26 -3.18 5.90
CA PRO A 279 -19.80 -4.26 6.73
C PRO A 279 -20.72 -3.71 7.82
N LYS A 280 -21.79 -4.45 8.12
CA LYS A 280 -22.50 -4.29 9.40
C LYS A 280 -21.62 -4.75 10.56
N GLU A 281 -22.00 -4.39 11.78
CA GLU A 281 -21.24 -4.74 12.98
C GLU A 281 -21.02 -6.26 13.13
N ASP A 282 -22.02 -7.07 12.78
CA ASP A 282 -21.97 -8.53 12.81
C ASP A 282 -21.25 -9.16 11.61
N GLU A 283 -20.98 -8.38 10.57
CA GLU A 283 -20.25 -8.79 9.36
C GLU A 283 -18.76 -8.45 9.44
N LYS A 284 -18.33 -7.66 10.43
CA LYS A 284 -16.94 -7.18 10.55
C LYS A 284 -15.96 -8.32 10.79
N VAL A 285 -15.07 -8.52 9.83
CA VAL A 285 -13.88 -9.37 9.98
C VAL A 285 -12.79 -8.57 10.70
N THR A 286 -12.46 -8.95 11.94
CA THR A 286 -11.45 -8.26 12.76
C THR A 286 -10.08 -8.93 12.69
N THR A 287 -10.01 -10.14 12.16
CA THR A 287 -8.79 -10.94 12.10
C THR A 287 -8.80 -11.82 10.86
N THR A 288 -7.62 -11.96 10.24
CA THR A 288 -7.37 -12.79 9.06
C THR A 288 -6.20 -13.74 9.35
N PHE A 289 -6.10 -14.81 8.57
CA PHE A 289 -5.19 -15.93 8.82
C PHE A 289 -4.39 -16.27 7.57
N CYS A 290 -3.22 -16.90 7.76
CA CYS A 290 -2.51 -17.53 6.65
C CYS A 290 -3.26 -18.81 6.23
N GLY A 291 -3.46 -19.02 4.92
CA GLY A 291 -3.98 -20.28 4.36
C GLY A 291 -5.50 -20.37 4.20
N THR A 292 -6.21 -19.24 4.23
CA THR A 292 -7.60 -19.13 3.75
C THR A 292 -7.66 -19.06 2.24
#